data_AF-X1IYA3-F1
#
_entry.id   AF-X1IYA3-F1
#
_cell.length_a   1.000
_cell.length_b   1.000
_cell.length_c   1.000
_cell.angle_alpha   90.00
_cell.angle_beta   90.00
_cell.angle_gamma   90.00
#
_symmetry.space_group_name_H-M   'P 1'
#
loop_
_entity.id
_entity.type
_entity.pdbx_description
1 polymer ?
#
loop_
_entity_poly.entity_id
_entity_poly.type
_entity_poly.pdbx_seq_one_letter_code
_entity_poly.pdbx_strand_id
1 'polypeptide(L)'
;VNLHHDLGSLGSAVNYDAILRQMKIMKSMGVNACRTSHNPPAPEILQVADQLGIVLIVEAFDCWQSGKTFFDYARFFDENSDTDIKEMVNAAKNSPSVIMWSIGNEIWNPVAAVAQRLVDAIKSIDITRPIVWGSDGYRSIPSDNSVYHNILLMLDGLGLNYNTASSVDTLHAKYPDKFIFESESSSSTSTRGIYQEPNNLNTGENYTPGSMGASSYDNNMASWTMPGEYGLKKDRNRKFFIGEFLWSG
;
A
#
# COMPACT_ATOMS: atom_id res chain seq x y z
N VAL A 1 -3.97 5.30 4.69
CA VAL A 1 -4.24 3.91 5.17
C VAL A 1 -4.40 2.97 4.00
N ASN A 2 -4.00 1.70 4.16
CA ASN A 2 -4.32 0.63 3.22
C ASN A 2 -5.68 0.01 3.61
N LEU A 3 -6.52 -0.25 2.62
CA LEU A 3 -7.81 -0.92 2.82
C LEU A 3 -7.97 -2.06 1.81
N HIS A 4 -8.35 -3.23 2.32
CA HIS A 4 -8.92 -4.29 1.50
C HIS A 4 -10.37 -3.97 1.11
N HIS A 5 -10.93 -4.76 0.20
CA HIS A 5 -12.23 -4.50 -0.42
C HIS A 5 -13.43 -5.07 0.35
N ASP A 6 -13.22 -5.99 1.29
CA ASP A 6 -14.31 -6.60 2.02
C ASP A 6 -14.98 -5.60 2.99
N LEU A 7 -16.25 -5.85 3.28
CA LEU A 7 -17.07 -5.03 4.16
C LEU A 7 -17.47 -5.83 5.41
N GLY A 8 -16.51 -6.59 5.96
CA GLY A 8 -16.70 -7.41 7.15
C GLY A 8 -17.79 -8.47 6.96
N SER A 9 -18.88 -8.39 7.72
CA SER A 9 -19.97 -9.38 7.65
C SER A 9 -20.70 -9.42 6.29
N LEU A 10 -20.53 -8.42 5.43
CA LEU A 10 -21.07 -8.42 4.06
C LEU A 10 -20.17 -9.18 3.07
N GLY A 11 -18.95 -9.57 3.48
CA GLY A 11 -17.95 -10.14 2.58
C GLY A 11 -17.59 -9.15 1.47
N SER A 12 -17.46 -9.65 0.25
CA SER A 12 -17.11 -8.86 -0.95
C SER A 12 -18.30 -8.25 -1.68
N ALA A 13 -19.53 -8.38 -1.14
CA ALA A 13 -20.70 -7.77 -1.75
C ALA A 13 -20.64 -6.24 -1.59
N VAL A 14 -20.44 -5.53 -2.70
CA VAL A 14 -20.29 -4.08 -2.72
C VAL A 14 -21.56 -3.42 -2.16
N ASN A 15 -21.38 -2.52 -1.19
CA ASN A 15 -22.45 -1.73 -0.60
C ASN A 15 -21.97 -0.30 -0.33
N TYR A 16 -22.60 0.67 -0.99
CA TYR A 16 -22.21 2.07 -0.92
C TYR A 16 -22.24 2.63 0.52
N ASP A 17 -23.29 2.35 1.29
CA ASP A 17 -23.42 2.88 2.66
C ASP A 17 -22.36 2.32 3.61
N ALA A 18 -22.01 1.04 3.45
CA ALA A 18 -20.94 0.40 4.21
C ALA A 18 -19.56 1.00 3.86
N ILE A 19 -19.28 1.23 2.58
CA ILE A 19 -18.05 1.92 2.13
C ILE A 19 -18.01 3.35 2.66
N LEU A 20 -19.12 4.10 2.53
CA LEU A 20 -19.24 5.47 3.04
C LEU A 20 -19.02 5.51 4.56
N ARG A 21 -19.57 4.55 5.30
CA ARG A 21 -19.35 4.41 6.74
C ARG A 21 -17.89 4.15 7.06
N GLN A 22 -17.25 3.19 6.40
CA GLN A 22 -15.83 2.86 6.62
C GLN A 22 -14.95 4.09 6.36
N MET A 23 -15.14 4.76 5.22
CA MET A 23 -14.36 5.94 4.85
C MET A 23 -14.64 7.15 5.75
N LYS A 24 -15.86 7.32 6.28
CA LYS A 24 -16.15 8.34 7.31
C LYS A 24 -15.43 8.05 8.63
N ILE A 25 -15.32 6.78 9.04
CA ILE A 25 -14.54 6.40 10.22
C ILE A 25 -13.07 6.76 9.98
N MET A 26 -12.50 6.40 8.82
CA MET A 26 -11.14 6.78 8.45
C MET A 26 -10.95 8.30 8.51
N LYS A 27 -11.86 9.07 7.89
CA LYS A 27 -11.80 10.54 7.92
C LYS A 27 -11.86 11.10 9.34
N SER A 28 -12.67 10.51 10.22
CA SER A 28 -12.76 10.92 11.63
C SER A 28 -11.47 10.65 12.42
N MET A 29 -10.68 9.67 12.00
CA MET A 29 -9.34 9.38 12.53
C MET A 29 -8.28 10.39 12.03
N GLY A 30 -8.63 11.26 11.07
CA GLY A 30 -7.72 12.21 10.44
C GLY A 30 -7.12 11.73 9.12
N VAL A 31 -7.57 10.59 8.58
CA VAL A 31 -7.11 10.07 7.29
C VAL A 31 -7.54 11.01 6.17
N ASN A 32 -6.57 11.34 5.31
CA ASN A 32 -6.78 12.10 4.07
C ASN A 32 -6.44 11.30 2.80
N ALA A 33 -5.83 10.11 2.92
CA ALA A 33 -5.41 9.27 1.79
C ALA A 33 -5.66 7.77 2.02
N CYS A 34 -6.08 7.07 0.97
CA CYS A 34 -6.31 5.63 0.95
C CYS A 34 -5.56 4.95 -0.21
N ARG A 35 -4.93 3.81 0.04
CA ARG A 35 -4.34 2.94 -1.00
C ARG A 35 -5.22 1.71 -1.16
N THR A 36 -5.59 1.37 -2.39
CA THR A 36 -6.50 0.26 -2.71
C THR A 36 -5.72 -1.06 -2.75
N SER A 37 -5.27 -1.52 -1.58
CA SER A 37 -4.42 -2.70 -1.42
C SER A 37 -5.18 -4.01 -1.71
N HIS A 38 -4.83 -4.81 -2.73
CA HIS A 38 -3.84 -4.59 -3.79
C HIS A 38 -4.48 -4.82 -5.15
N ASN A 39 -5.58 -4.12 -5.40
CA ASN A 39 -6.44 -4.33 -6.56
C ASN A 39 -7.23 -3.07 -6.91
N PRO A 40 -7.70 -2.95 -8.17
CA PRO A 40 -8.61 -1.87 -8.57
C PRO A 40 -9.84 -1.84 -7.64
N PRO A 41 -10.26 -0.65 -7.18
CA PRO A 41 -11.38 -0.52 -6.26
C PRO A 41 -12.72 -0.66 -6.98
N ALA A 42 -13.78 -0.93 -6.22
CA ALA A 42 -15.15 -0.75 -6.70
C ALA A 42 -15.42 0.74 -7.04
N PRO A 43 -16.26 1.05 -8.05
CA PRO A 43 -16.62 2.43 -8.40
C PRO A 43 -17.13 3.27 -7.21
N GLU A 44 -17.80 2.64 -6.26
CA GLU A 44 -18.33 3.26 -5.04
C GLU A 44 -17.21 3.83 -4.14
N ILE A 45 -16.03 3.20 -4.10
CA ILE A 45 -14.88 3.75 -3.36
C ILE A 45 -14.42 5.07 -4.01
N LEU A 46 -14.38 5.14 -5.35
CA LEU A 46 -14.04 6.38 -6.05
C LEU A 46 -15.06 7.49 -5.74
N GLN A 47 -16.35 7.18 -5.84
CA GLN A 47 -17.43 8.13 -5.54
C GLN A 47 -17.38 8.63 -4.10
N VAL A 48 -17.16 7.74 -3.13
CA VAL A 48 -17.06 8.10 -1.72
C VAL A 48 -15.81 8.93 -1.45
N ALA A 49 -14.67 8.56 -2.06
CA ALA A 49 -13.43 9.31 -1.94
C ALA A 49 -13.59 10.74 -2.47
N ASP A 50 -14.21 10.90 -3.65
CA ASP A 50 -14.48 12.21 -4.28
C ASP A 50 -15.37 13.07 -3.37
N GLN A 51 -16.43 12.48 -2.80
CA GLN A 51 -17.36 13.19 -1.91
C GLN A 51 -16.74 13.56 -0.56
N LEU A 52 -15.89 12.70 -0.01
CA LEU A 52 -15.26 12.92 1.28
C LEU A 52 -13.94 13.71 1.18
N GLY A 53 -13.41 13.95 -0.02
CA GLY A 53 -12.11 14.60 -0.19
C GLY A 53 -10.97 13.75 0.39
N ILE A 54 -11.02 12.43 0.17
CA ILE A 54 -9.93 11.50 0.48
C ILE A 54 -9.24 11.18 -0.83
N VAL A 55 -7.91 11.33 -0.89
CA VAL A 55 -7.14 11.01 -2.11
C VAL A 55 -6.81 9.52 -2.17
N LEU A 56 -6.64 8.99 -3.38
CA LEU A 56 -6.46 7.57 -3.65
C LEU A 56 -5.15 7.29 -4.39
N ILE A 57 -4.45 6.25 -3.93
CA ILE A 57 -3.53 5.47 -4.77
C ILE A 57 -4.32 4.25 -5.24
N VAL A 58 -4.51 4.15 -6.55
CA VAL A 58 -5.20 3.01 -7.16
C VAL A 58 -4.15 2.02 -7.66
N GLU A 59 -4.24 0.78 -7.20
CA GLU A 59 -3.23 -0.26 -7.41
C GLU A 59 -3.73 -1.42 -8.25
N ALA A 60 -2.91 -1.85 -9.21
CA ALA A 60 -3.32 -2.84 -10.19
C ALA A 60 -3.16 -4.29 -9.70
N PHE A 61 -2.01 -4.64 -9.12
CA PHE A 61 -1.59 -6.03 -9.01
C PHE A 61 -0.92 -6.34 -7.67
N ASP A 62 -1.21 -7.52 -7.12
CA ASP A 62 -0.45 -8.10 -6.00
C ASP A 62 0.64 -9.06 -6.48
N CYS A 63 0.61 -9.49 -7.74
CA CYS A 63 1.62 -10.36 -8.34
C CYS A 63 1.78 -10.05 -9.83
N TRP A 64 2.97 -10.32 -10.37
CA TRP A 64 3.21 -10.35 -11.81
C TRP A 64 3.30 -11.80 -12.28
N GLN A 65 4.37 -12.16 -13.00
CA GLN A 65 4.59 -13.51 -13.52
C GLN A 65 4.90 -14.54 -12.42
N SER A 66 5.50 -14.10 -11.31
CA SER A 66 5.66 -14.94 -10.11
C SER A 66 4.47 -14.74 -9.18
N GLY A 67 3.64 -15.79 -9.04
CA GLY A 67 2.53 -15.80 -8.10
C GLY A 67 2.98 -15.90 -6.65
N LYS A 68 2.17 -15.34 -5.75
CA LYS A 68 2.27 -15.45 -4.29
C LYS A 68 1.44 -16.63 -3.77
N THR A 69 0.39 -17.03 -4.48
CA THR A 69 -0.45 -18.20 -4.16
C THR A 69 -0.72 -19.06 -5.40
N PHE A 70 -1.16 -20.31 -5.19
CA PHE A 70 -1.30 -21.29 -6.27
C PHE A 70 -2.33 -20.91 -7.36
N PHE A 71 -3.36 -20.15 -6.99
CA PHE A 71 -4.48 -19.81 -7.87
C PHE A 71 -4.62 -18.30 -8.13
N ASP A 72 -3.58 -17.51 -7.86
CA ASP A 72 -3.65 -16.07 -8.09
C ASP A 72 -3.51 -15.68 -9.57
N TYR A 73 -3.46 -14.35 -9.77
CA TYR A 73 -3.48 -13.71 -11.07
C TYR A 73 -2.24 -13.96 -11.92
N ALA A 74 -1.13 -14.47 -11.36
CA ALA A 74 0.08 -14.74 -12.13
C ALA A 74 -0.16 -15.68 -13.32
N ARG A 75 -1.15 -16.55 -13.21
CA ARG A 75 -1.59 -17.49 -14.25
C ARG A 75 -2.19 -16.82 -15.49
N PHE A 76 -2.63 -15.57 -15.37
CA PHE A 76 -3.25 -14.78 -16.44
C PHE A 76 -2.42 -13.54 -16.80
N PHE A 77 -1.38 -13.26 -16.02
CA PHE A 77 -0.68 -11.98 -16.09
C PHE A 77 -0.10 -11.69 -17.48
N ASP A 78 0.55 -12.66 -18.12
CA ASP A 78 1.16 -12.45 -19.45
C ASP A 78 0.13 -12.13 -20.54
N GLU A 79 -1.07 -12.71 -20.44
CA GLU A 79 -2.15 -12.51 -21.43
C GLU A 79 -2.96 -11.24 -21.14
N ASN A 80 -3.23 -10.92 -19.87
CA ASN A 80 -4.26 -9.96 -19.49
C ASN A 80 -3.74 -8.65 -18.89
N SER A 81 -2.51 -8.60 -18.36
CA SER A 81 -2.04 -7.46 -17.55
C SER A 81 -2.10 -6.10 -18.24
N ASP A 82 -1.81 -6.03 -19.54
CA ASP A 82 -1.89 -4.76 -20.28
C ASP A 82 -3.33 -4.27 -20.43
N THR A 83 -4.27 -5.19 -20.62
CA THR A 83 -5.70 -4.87 -20.73
C THR A 83 -6.24 -4.42 -19.38
N ASP A 84 -5.91 -5.16 -18.32
CA ASP A 84 -6.45 -4.92 -16.98
C ASP A 84 -5.91 -3.63 -16.36
N ILE A 85 -4.61 -3.34 -16.51
CA ILE A 85 -4.05 -2.07 -16.01
C ILE A 85 -4.59 -0.86 -16.78
N LYS A 86 -4.85 -1.01 -18.09
CA LYS A 86 -5.48 0.02 -18.91
C LYS A 86 -6.93 0.26 -18.50
N GLU A 87 -7.67 -0.81 -18.20
CA GLU A 87 -9.04 -0.72 -17.72
C GLU A 87 -9.11 -0.01 -16.37
N MET A 88 -8.24 -0.36 -15.42
CA MET A 88 -8.11 0.33 -14.14
C MET A 88 -7.94 1.85 -14.34
N VAL A 89 -7.03 2.28 -15.22
CA VAL A 89 -6.81 3.71 -15.50
C VAL A 89 -8.03 4.32 -16.20
N ASN A 90 -8.60 3.65 -17.20
CA ASN A 90 -9.78 4.14 -17.92
C ASN A 90 -10.97 4.40 -17.00
N ALA A 91 -11.21 3.49 -16.05
CA ALA A 91 -12.31 3.58 -15.09
C ALA A 91 -12.13 4.75 -14.10
N ALA A 92 -10.89 5.07 -13.74
CA ALA A 92 -10.60 5.95 -12.60
C ALA A 92 -9.95 7.30 -12.94
N LYS A 93 -9.43 7.51 -14.17
CA LYS A 93 -8.69 8.74 -14.58
C LYS A 93 -9.46 10.06 -14.45
N ASN A 94 -10.79 10.03 -14.41
CA ASN A 94 -11.62 11.22 -14.26
C ASN A 94 -11.97 11.54 -12.80
N SER A 95 -11.65 10.65 -11.84
CA SER A 95 -11.85 10.92 -10.42
C SER A 95 -10.78 11.91 -9.93
N PRO A 96 -11.17 13.04 -9.32
CA PRO A 96 -10.22 13.98 -8.72
C PRO A 96 -9.53 13.41 -7.49
N SER A 97 -10.13 12.44 -6.81
CA SER A 97 -9.49 11.78 -5.67
C SER A 97 -8.30 10.92 -6.06
N VAL A 98 -8.28 10.35 -7.26
CA VAL A 98 -7.13 9.53 -7.68
C VAL A 98 -5.94 10.43 -7.95
N ILE A 99 -4.81 10.17 -7.29
CA ILE A 99 -3.60 10.97 -7.40
C ILE A 99 -2.38 10.17 -7.88
N MET A 100 -2.38 8.84 -7.76
CA MET A 100 -1.27 7.99 -8.21
C MET A 100 -1.77 6.64 -8.72
N TRP A 101 -1.03 6.06 -9.66
CA TRP A 101 -1.23 4.70 -10.16
C TRP A 101 -0.12 3.79 -9.63
N SER A 102 -0.47 2.70 -8.96
CA SER A 102 0.50 1.70 -8.52
C SER A 102 0.50 0.48 -9.44
N ILE A 103 1.67 0.13 -9.98
CA ILE A 103 1.83 -1.02 -10.89
C ILE A 103 1.95 -2.37 -10.17
N GLY A 104 2.01 -2.37 -8.84
CA GLY A 104 2.21 -3.60 -8.09
C GLY A 104 2.33 -3.42 -6.59
N ASN A 105 2.35 -4.53 -5.86
CA ASN A 105 2.73 -4.61 -4.46
C ASN A 105 3.69 -5.78 -4.21
N GLU A 106 4.85 -5.54 -3.59
CA GLU A 106 5.81 -6.58 -3.16
C GLU A 106 6.01 -7.68 -4.21
N ILE A 107 6.27 -7.27 -5.46
CA ILE A 107 6.33 -8.19 -6.59
C ILE A 107 7.56 -9.09 -6.44
N TRP A 108 7.32 -10.40 -6.37
CA TRP A 108 8.39 -11.39 -6.33
C TRP A 108 9.00 -11.59 -7.73
N ASN A 109 10.32 -11.73 -7.78
CA ASN A 109 11.11 -11.88 -9.02
C ASN A 109 10.67 -10.89 -10.13
N PRO A 110 10.70 -9.57 -9.86
CA PRO A 110 10.25 -8.59 -10.82
C PRO A 110 11.14 -8.63 -12.08
N VAL A 111 10.57 -8.26 -13.23
CA VAL A 111 11.27 -8.18 -14.51
C VAL A 111 11.15 -6.74 -15.02
N ALA A 112 12.29 -6.09 -15.29
CA ALA A 112 12.30 -4.67 -15.69
C ALA A 112 11.50 -4.40 -16.98
N ALA A 113 11.54 -5.31 -17.95
CA ALA A 113 10.76 -5.19 -19.19
C ALA A 113 9.24 -5.25 -18.93
N VAL A 114 8.80 -6.03 -17.94
CA VAL A 114 7.40 -6.06 -17.52
C VAL A 114 6.99 -4.75 -16.88
N ALA A 115 7.81 -4.22 -15.96
CA ALA A 115 7.55 -2.92 -15.34
C ALA A 115 7.44 -1.79 -16.38
N GLN A 116 8.38 -1.74 -17.33
CA GLN A 116 8.36 -0.74 -18.42
C GLN A 116 7.08 -0.86 -19.24
N ARG A 117 6.67 -2.07 -19.61
CA ARG A 117 5.43 -2.31 -20.36
C ARG A 117 4.19 -1.82 -19.61
N LEU A 118 4.10 -2.05 -18.29
CA LEU A 118 3.00 -1.55 -17.46
C LEU A 118 3.00 -0.02 -17.36
N VAL A 119 4.18 0.60 -17.19
CA VAL A 119 4.35 2.06 -17.19
C VAL A 119 3.89 2.65 -18.52
N ASP A 120 4.30 2.06 -19.65
CA ASP A 120 3.90 2.50 -20.98
C ASP A 120 2.40 2.33 -21.21
N ALA A 121 1.80 1.24 -20.69
CA ALA A 121 0.37 1.00 -20.75
C ALA A 121 -0.43 2.08 -20.02
N ILE A 122 -0.01 2.48 -18.80
CA ILE A 122 -0.64 3.60 -18.07
C ILE A 122 -0.45 4.91 -18.85
N LYS A 123 0.79 5.23 -19.26
CA LYS A 123 1.11 6.47 -19.99
C LYS A 123 0.39 6.59 -21.34
N SER A 124 -0.05 5.48 -21.93
CA SER A 124 -0.88 5.50 -23.13
C SER A 124 -2.30 6.05 -22.91
N ILE A 125 -2.75 6.15 -21.65
CA ILE A 125 -4.08 6.60 -21.26
C ILE A 125 -4.03 7.87 -20.40
N ASP A 126 -3.14 7.91 -19.40
CA ASP A 126 -3.03 9.01 -18.45
C ASP A 126 -1.56 9.34 -18.17
N ILE A 127 -1.16 10.57 -18.52
CA ILE A 127 0.16 11.15 -18.24
C ILE A 127 0.10 12.22 -17.14
N THR A 128 -1.08 12.43 -16.54
CA THR A 128 -1.33 13.52 -15.58
C THR A 128 -1.04 13.13 -14.13
N ARG A 129 -0.83 11.84 -13.86
CA ARG A 129 -0.63 11.29 -12.50
C ARG A 129 0.66 10.48 -12.41
N PRO A 130 1.39 10.58 -11.29
CA PRO A 130 2.57 9.76 -11.02
C PRO A 130 2.28 8.26 -11.00
N ILE A 131 3.25 7.50 -11.50
CA ILE A 131 3.27 6.04 -11.43
C ILE A 131 4.27 5.59 -10.37
N VAL A 132 3.82 4.73 -9.46
CA VAL A 132 4.58 4.25 -8.30
C VAL A 132 4.52 2.72 -8.20
N TRP A 133 5.31 2.17 -7.28
CA TRP A 133 5.29 0.76 -6.92
C TRP A 133 5.57 0.66 -5.41
N GLY A 134 4.71 -0.03 -4.67
CA GLY A 134 4.96 -0.39 -3.27
C GLY A 134 5.84 -1.64 -3.19
N SER A 135 7.04 -1.51 -2.63
CA SER A 135 8.02 -2.60 -2.61
C SER A 135 8.80 -2.69 -1.32
N ASP A 136 8.93 -3.91 -0.80
CA ASP A 136 9.84 -4.27 0.28
C ASP A 136 11.28 -4.49 -0.21
N GLY A 137 11.48 -4.60 -1.52
CA GLY A 137 12.80 -4.68 -2.15
C GLY A 137 13.63 -3.39 -2.05
N TYR A 138 13.03 -2.28 -1.61
CA TYR A 138 13.71 -1.02 -1.34
C TYR A 138 14.04 -0.80 0.14
N ARG A 139 14.00 -1.83 1.02
CA ARG A 139 14.45 -1.68 2.42
C ARG A 139 15.92 -1.30 2.55
N SER A 140 16.71 -1.42 1.48
CA SER A 140 18.05 -0.87 1.33
C SER A 140 18.22 -0.26 -0.06
N ILE A 141 19.30 0.51 -0.25
CA ILE A 141 19.67 1.01 -1.57
C ILE A 141 19.90 -0.18 -2.52
N PRO A 142 19.15 -0.27 -3.63
CA PRO A 142 19.42 -1.29 -4.63
C PRO A 142 20.78 -1.04 -5.30
N SER A 143 21.47 -2.12 -5.66
CA SER A 143 22.71 -2.01 -6.44
C SER A 143 22.42 -1.47 -7.84
N ASP A 144 23.36 -0.71 -8.41
CA ASP A 144 23.14 0.06 -9.65
C ASP A 144 22.80 -0.81 -10.87
N ASN A 145 23.09 -2.11 -10.84
CA ASN A 145 22.78 -3.04 -11.93
C ASN A 145 21.63 -4.02 -11.57
N SER A 146 20.95 -3.81 -10.45
CA SER A 146 19.84 -4.68 -10.04
C SER A 146 18.55 -4.36 -10.81
N VAL A 147 17.66 -5.36 -10.90
CA VAL A 147 16.32 -5.14 -11.47
C VAL A 147 15.53 -4.09 -10.69
N TYR A 148 15.66 -4.06 -9.36
CA TYR A 148 15.03 -3.04 -8.50
C TYR A 148 15.51 -1.62 -8.84
N HIS A 149 16.80 -1.43 -9.10
CA HIS A 149 17.32 -0.14 -9.54
C HIS A 149 16.77 0.26 -10.91
N ASN A 150 16.77 -0.66 -11.87
CA ASN A 150 16.25 -0.39 -13.21
C ASN A 150 14.76 0.00 -13.19
N ILE A 151 13.94 -0.68 -12.37
CA ILE A 151 12.53 -0.34 -12.22
C ILE A 151 12.36 1.01 -11.52
N LEU A 152 13.13 1.29 -10.46
CA LEU A 152 13.10 2.56 -9.73
C LEU A 152 13.29 3.76 -10.65
N LEU A 153 14.16 3.64 -11.66
CA LEU A 153 14.41 4.71 -12.62
C LEU A 153 13.18 5.02 -13.50
N MET A 154 12.30 4.05 -13.74
CA MET A 154 11.09 4.17 -14.56
C MET A 154 9.91 4.84 -13.83
N LEU A 155 9.88 4.74 -12.50
CA LEU A 155 8.80 5.24 -11.63
C LEU A 155 8.95 6.73 -11.35
N ASP A 156 7.85 7.43 -11.09
CA ASP A 156 7.88 8.85 -10.76
C ASP A 156 8.24 9.10 -9.28
N GLY A 157 7.92 8.14 -8.40
CA GLY A 157 8.29 8.14 -6.99
C GLY A 157 8.32 6.74 -6.38
N LEU A 158 8.75 6.67 -5.12
CA LEU A 158 9.03 5.39 -4.45
C LEU A 158 8.07 5.13 -3.30
N GLY A 159 7.30 4.05 -3.45
CA GLY A 159 6.54 3.44 -2.37
C GLY A 159 7.41 2.44 -1.61
N LEU A 160 7.63 2.73 -0.34
CA LEU A 160 8.44 1.89 0.54
C LEU A 160 7.54 1.04 1.45
N ASN A 161 7.83 -0.26 1.55
CA ASN A 161 7.14 -1.14 2.49
C ASN A 161 8.05 -1.47 3.70
N TYR A 162 7.65 -0.96 4.86
CA TYR A 162 8.27 -1.23 6.17
C TYR A 162 9.75 -0.81 6.24
N ASN A 163 10.07 0.41 5.81
CA ASN A 163 11.44 0.91 5.79
C ASN A 163 11.82 1.57 7.12
N THR A 164 13.04 1.35 7.60
CA THR A 164 13.54 2.10 8.76
C THR A 164 13.81 3.57 8.39
N ALA A 165 13.84 4.43 9.41
CA ALA A 165 14.28 5.82 9.30
C ALA A 165 15.61 5.99 8.52
N SER A 166 16.61 5.17 8.86
CA SER A 166 17.92 5.19 8.19
C SER A 166 17.82 4.78 6.72
N SER A 167 17.04 3.74 6.42
CA SER A 167 16.80 3.32 5.05
C SER A 167 16.19 4.44 4.20
N VAL A 168 15.14 5.10 4.71
CA VAL A 168 14.51 6.25 4.06
C VAL A 168 15.52 7.37 3.77
N ASP A 169 16.34 7.73 4.76
CA ASP A 169 17.33 8.82 4.62
C ASP A 169 18.39 8.49 3.56
N THR A 170 18.88 7.24 3.54
CA THR A 170 19.88 6.81 2.55
C THR A 170 19.33 6.77 1.13
N LEU A 171 18.08 6.33 0.96
CA LEU A 171 17.40 6.35 -0.34
C LEU A 171 17.19 7.77 -0.84
N HIS A 172 16.70 8.68 0.02
CA HIS A 172 16.52 10.08 -0.36
C HIS A 172 17.85 10.75 -0.75
N ALA A 173 18.93 10.46 -0.03
CA ALA A 173 20.25 10.97 -0.37
C ALA A 173 20.76 10.48 -1.74
N LYS A 174 20.46 9.22 -2.11
CA LYS A 174 20.87 8.65 -3.41
C LYS A 174 19.97 9.06 -4.57
N TYR A 175 18.67 9.24 -4.31
CA TYR A 175 17.65 9.56 -5.32
C TYR A 175 16.88 10.84 -4.94
N PRO A 176 17.55 12.00 -4.86
CA PRO A 176 16.94 13.24 -4.36
C PRO A 176 15.79 13.75 -5.25
N ASP A 177 15.76 13.36 -6.53
CA ASP A 177 14.73 13.75 -7.49
C ASP A 177 13.44 12.92 -7.38
N LYS A 178 13.45 11.80 -6.64
CA LYS A 178 12.25 10.97 -6.43
C LYS A 178 11.53 11.46 -5.17
N PHE A 179 10.21 11.66 -5.27
CA PHE A 179 9.41 11.73 -4.07
C PHE A 179 9.32 10.34 -3.43
N ILE A 180 9.26 10.30 -2.10
CA ILE A 180 9.28 9.06 -1.33
C ILE A 180 8.14 9.10 -0.30
N PHE A 181 7.45 7.98 -0.15
CA PHE A 181 6.43 7.77 0.86
C PHE A 181 6.46 6.32 1.34
N GLU A 182 5.77 6.05 2.44
CA GLU A 182 5.56 4.67 2.86
C GLU A 182 4.26 4.13 2.28
N SER A 183 4.36 3.21 1.32
CA SER A 183 3.21 2.53 0.75
C SER A 183 2.60 1.52 1.72
N GLU A 184 3.39 0.96 2.64
CA GLU A 184 2.93 0.15 3.77
C GLU A 184 3.77 0.37 5.02
N SER A 185 3.11 0.75 6.10
CA SER A 185 3.74 1.00 7.40
C SER A 185 3.00 0.32 8.54
N SER A 186 3.60 0.34 9.73
CA SER A 186 3.09 -0.29 10.95
C SER A 186 2.88 -1.80 10.84
N SER A 187 1.71 -2.30 10.45
CA SER A 187 1.36 -3.73 10.59
C SER A 187 1.42 -4.23 12.04
N SER A 188 1.16 -3.33 12.99
CA SER A 188 0.93 -3.67 14.39
C SER A 188 -0.41 -4.39 14.53
N THR A 189 -0.47 -5.39 15.41
CA THR A 189 -1.66 -6.21 15.63
C THR A 189 -2.30 -5.90 16.97
N SER A 190 -3.62 -5.84 17.00
CA SER A 190 -4.37 -5.60 18.22
C SER A 190 -5.74 -6.27 18.19
N THR A 191 -6.31 -6.51 19.37
CA THR A 191 -7.69 -6.94 19.54
C THR A 191 -8.41 -5.94 20.42
N ARG A 192 -9.51 -5.37 19.92
CA ARG A 192 -10.27 -4.33 20.60
C ARG A 192 -10.66 -4.74 22.01
N GLY A 193 -10.17 -3.98 23.00
CA GLY A 193 -10.48 -4.20 24.42
C GLY A 193 -9.59 -5.25 25.11
N ILE A 194 -8.52 -5.73 24.45
CA ILE A 194 -7.53 -6.62 25.04
C ILE A 194 -6.27 -5.83 25.38
N TYR A 195 -5.77 -6.02 26.61
CA TYR A 195 -4.64 -5.27 27.17
C TYR A 195 -3.71 -6.24 27.91
N GLN A 196 -2.49 -6.44 27.40
CA GLN A 196 -1.54 -7.42 27.95
C GLN A 196 -0.16 -6.80 28.08
N GLU A 197 0.53 -7.14 29.17
CA GLU A 197 1.97 -6.90 29.35
C GLU A 197 2.44 -5.50 28.87
N PRO A 198 1.91 -4.39 29.44
CA PRO A 198 2.09 -3.03 28.91
C PRO A 198 3.54 -2.55 28.81
N ASN A 199 4.46 -3.22 29.51
CA ASN A 199 5.87 -2.88 29.53
C ASN A 199 6.72 -3.75 28.57
N ASN A 200 6.11 -4.73 27.90
CA ASN A 200 6.79 -5.67 27.03
C ASN A 200 6.36 -5.47 25.57
N LEU A 201 7.31 -5.57 24.64
CA LEU A 201 7.02 -5.69 23.21
C LEU A 201 6.85 -7.17 22.85
N ASN A 202 5.99 -7.44 21.86
CA ASN A 202 5.70 -8.75 21.29
C ASN A 202 5.24 -9.74 22.36
N THR A 203 4.09 -9.44 22.98
CA THR A 203 3.56 -10.16 24.14
C THR A 203 3.07 -11.58 23.81
N GLY A 204 3.25 -12.03 22.56
CA GLY A 204 2.73 -13.27 22.01
C GLY A 204 1.20 -13.24 21.84
N GLU A 205 0.68 -14.05 20.93
CA GLU A 205 -0.75 -14.36 20.95
C GLU A 205 -1.01 -15.36 22.08
N ASN A 206 -1.92 -15.03 23.00
CA ASN A 206 -2.35 -15.98 24.02
C ASN A 206 -3.29 -17.02 23.37
N TYR A 207 -2.79 -18.23 23.13
CA TYR A 207 -3.58 -19.34 22.59
C TYR A 207 -4.31 -20.17 23.66
N THR A 208 -4.39 -19.69 24.92
CA THR A 208 -5.21 -20.37 25.94
C THR A 208 -6.66 -20.39 25.46
N PRO A 209 -7.34 -21.56 25.46
CA PRO A 209 -8.74 -21.64 25.06
C PRO A 209 -9.59 -20.60 25.81
N GLY A 210 -10.19 -19.66 25.07
CA GLY A 210 -10.98 -18.56 25.62
C GLY A 210 -10.25 -17.23 25.85
N SER A 211 -8.96 -17.11 25.53
CA SER A 211 -8.16 -15.87 25.70
C SER A 211 -7.36 -15.49 24.44
N MET A 212 -7.98 -15.59 23.26
CA MET A 212 -7.34 -15.18 22.00
C MET A 212 -7.31 -13.65 21.87
N GLY A 213 -6.14 -13.07 21.61
CA GLY A 213 -6.05 -11.66 21.20
C GLY A 213 -4.67 -11.04 21.35
N ALA A 214 -4.41 -10.03 20.53
CA ALA A 214 -3.23 -9.17 20.60
C ALA A 214 -3.53 -7.92 21.44
N SER A 215 -2.52 -7.42 22.16
CA SER A 215 -2.66 -6.26 23.04
C SER A 215 -2.92 -4.96 22.27
N SER A 216 -3.76 -4.08 22.83
CA SER A 216 -4.08 -2.73 22.30
C SER A 216 -3.16 -1.62 22.83
N TYR A 217 -2.01 -1.95 23.42
CA TYR A 217 -1.02 -0.97 23.89
C TYR A 217 0.00 -0.53 22.82
N ASP A 218 -0.24 -0.82 21.53
CA ASP A 218 0.74 -0.62 20.43
C ASP A 218 2.06 -1.39 20.66
N ASN A 219 1.96 -2.57 21.30
CA ASN A 219 3.12 -3.38 21.71
C ASN A 219 3.15 -4.77 21.07
N ASN A 220 2.27 -5.09 20.11
CA ASN A 220 2.29 -6.33 19.35
C ASN A 220 2.51 -6.05 17.86
N MET A 221 3.58 -6.61 17.31
CA MET A 221 3.98 -6.39 15.92
C MET A 221 4.88 -7.54 15.43
N ALA A 222 5.02 -7.68 14.12
CA ALA A 222 5.90 -8.71 13.55
C ALA A 222 7.35 -8.24 13.44
N SER A 223 8.31 -9.17 13.27
CA SER A 223 9.74 -8.85 13.28
C SER A 223 10.21 -7.94 12.14
N TRP A 224 9.46 -7.90 11.02
CA TRP A 224 9.75 -7.05 9.86
C TRP A 224 9.11 -5.66 9.95
N THR A 225 8.45 -5.36 11.07
CA THR A 225 7.57 -4.21 11.21
C THR A 225 8.05 -3.22 12.27
N MET A 226 7.36 -2.09 12.40
CA MET A 226 7.64 -1.04 13.38
C MET A 226 6.31 -0.62 14.04
N PRO A 227 6.29 -0.19 15.32
CA PRO A 227 5.05 0.26 15.96
C PRO A 227 4.50 1.51 15.29
N GLY A 228 3.20 1.77 15.45
CA GLY A 228 2.54 2.94 14.86
C GLY A 228 3.22 4.25 15.29
N GLU A 229 3.62 4.35 16.56
CA GLU A 229 4.35 5.52 17.07
C GLU A 229 5.69 5.76 16.34
N TYR A 230 6.41 4.70 15.97
CA TYR A 230 7.65 4.82 15.20
C TYR A 230 7.39 5.33 13.79
N GLY A 231 6.38 4.78 13.10
CA GLY A 231 5.95 5.23 11.77
C GLY A 231 5.65 6.72 11.74
N LEU A 232 4.80 7.17 12.66
CA LEU A 232 4.43 8.57 12.81
C LEU A 232 5.62 9.49 13.07
N LYS A 233 6.54 9.09 13.97
CA LYS A 233 7.76 9.88 14.25
C LYS A 233 8.70 9.90 13.04
N LYS A 234 8.79 8.81 12.29
CA LYS A 234 9.62 8.70 11.09
C LYS A 234 9.12 9.64 10.00
N ASP A 235 7.81 9.64 9.74
CA ASP A 235 7.14 10.50 8.77
C ASP A 235 7.22 11.98 9.20
N ARG A 236 6.67 12.32 10.37
CA ARG A 236 6.61 13.70 10.90
C ARG A 236 7.94 14.44 10.87
N ASN A 237 9.05 13.74 11.12
CA ASN A 237 10.37 14.35 11.22
C ASN A 237 11.09 14.50 9.87
N ARG A 238 10.50 14.08 8.74
CA ARG A 238 11.13 14.11 7.40
C ARG A 238 10.26 14.87 6.39
N LYS A 239 10.56 16.16 6.19
CA LYS A 239 9.79 17.01 5.25
C LYS A 239 9.75 16.52 3.79
N PHE A 240 10.76 15.75 3.36
CA PHE A 240 10.80 15.19 2.00
C PHE A 240 9.95 13.92 1.85
N PHE A 241 9.53 13.32 2.98
CA PHE A 241 8.69 12.14 3.02
C PHE A 241 7.23 12.61 2.97
N ILE A 242 6.48 12.17 1.97
CA ILE A 242 5.15 12.78 1.67
C ILE A 242 4.00 12.11 2.44
N GLY A 243 4.32 11.17 3.35
CA GLY A 243 3.35 10.50 4.21
C GLY A 243 3.52 8.99 4.26
N GLU A 244 2.55 8.33 4.88
CA GLU A 244 2.49 6.88 5.03
C GLU A 244 1.07 6.31 4.83
N PHE A 245 1.00 5.04 4.42
CA PHE A 245 -0.22 4.25 4.40
C PHE A 245 -0.09 3.10 5.39
N LEU A 246 -0.71 3.26 6.56
CA LEU A 246 -0.75 2.21 7.60
C LEU A 246 -1.36 0.92 7.06
N TRP A 247 -0.78 -0.22 7.43
CA TRP A 247 -1.35 -1.55 7.29
C TRP A 247 -2.01 -1.95 8.61
N SER A 248 -3.34 -1.94 8.77
CA SER A 248 -4.35 -1.36 7.85
C SER A 248 -5.14 -0.26 8.58
N GLY A 249 -6.19 0.27 7.95
CA GLY A 249 -7.04 1.32 8.51
C GLY A 249 -7.75 0.98 9.82
#